data_AF-A0A959NJV4-F1
#
_entry.id   AF-A0A959NJV4-F1
#
_cell.length_a   1.000
_cell.length_b   1.000
_cell.length_c   1.000
_cell.angle_alpha   90.00
_cell.angle_beta   90.00
_cell.angle_gamma   90.00
#
_symmetry.space_group_name_H-M   'P 1'
#
loop_
_entity.id
_entity.type
_entity.pdbx_description
1 polymer ?
#
loop_
_entity_poly.entity_id
_entity_poly.type
_entity_poly.pdbx_seq_one_letter_code
_entity_poly.pdbx_strand_id
1 'polypeptide(L)' 'MLKQKNDYSVIVFLENETKPKKWEYVHKLNGFSMFLSKKHPNWLYMNVYNRRNGQFMKQFKRGAFVPAFIE' A
#
# COMPACT_ATOMS: atom_id res chain seq x y z
N MET A 1 19.77 -10.28 -0.76
CA MET A 1 19.06 -9.06 -1.20
C MET A 1 17.70 -9.44 -1.74
N LEU A 2 16.62 -8.82 -1.23
CA LEU A 2 15.29 -8.95 -1.82
C LEU A 2 15.40 -8.44 -3.27
N LYS A 3 15.29 -9.34 -4.25
CA LYS A 3 15.18 -8.98 -5.66
C LYS A 3 13.85 -8.23 -5.80
N GLN A 4 13.89 -6.89 -5.75
CA GLN A 4 12.79 -5.91 -5.85
C GLN A 4 11.60 -6.36 -6.71
N LYS A 5 10.78 -7.30 -6.25
CA LYS A 5 9.72 -7.93 -7.05
C LYS A 5 8.64 -8.44 -6.09
N ASN A 6 7.56 -7.67 -5.98
CA ASN A 6 6.36 -7.99 -5.20
C ASN A 6 6.61 -8.24 -3.70
N ASP A 7 7.44 -7.44 -3.06
CA ASP A 7 7.79 -7.64 -1.65
C ASP A 7 6.76 -7.03 -0.67
N TYR A 8 5.70 -6.38 -1.17
CA TYR A 8 4.72 -5.72 -0.32
C TYR A 8 3.33 -6.36 -0.38
N SER A 9 2.71 -6.50 0.79
CA SER A 9 1.27 -6.57 0.93
C SER A 9 0.75 -5.27 1.54
N VAL A 10 -0.44 -4.84 1.14
CA VAL A 10 -1.00 -3.54 1.50
C VAL A 10 -2.43 -3.71 1.98
N ILE A 11 -2.77 -3.07 3.09
CA ILE A 11 -4.13 -2.97 3.62
C ILE A 11 -4.56 -1.50 3.55
N VAL A 12 -5.64 -1.22 2.85
CA VAL A 12 -6.15 0.14 2.59
C VAL A 12 -7.45 0.34 3.34
N PHE A 13 -7.54 1.47 4.04
CA PHE A 13 -8.71 1.89 4.79
C PHE A 13 -9.41 3.02 4.02
N LEU A 14 -10.74 2.96 3.96
CA LEU A 14 -11.58 3.82 3.12
C LEU A 14 -12.63 4.50 4.02
N GLU A 15 -12.92 5.77 3.77
CA GLU A 15 -13.72 6.61 4.66
C GLU A 15 -15.14 6.07 4.92
N ASN A 16 -15.72 5.38 3.94
CA ASN A 16 -17.10 4.88 3.99
C ASN A 16 -17.19 3.35 3.87
N GLU A 17 -16.10 2.63 4.13
CA GLU A 17 -16.11 1.17 4.14
C GLU A 17 -15.70 0.64 5.51
N THR A 18 -16.54 -0.23 6.09
CA THR A 18 -16.26 -0.86 7.39
C THR A 18 -15.18 -1.93 7.30
N LYS A 19 -14.91 -2.46 6.10
CA LYS A 19 -13.89 -3.49 5.86
C LYS A 19 -12.74 -2.91 5.05
N PRO A 20 -11.49 -3.00 5.53
CA PRO A 20 -10.35 -2.58 4.74
C PRO A 20 -10.12 -3.54 3.56
N LYS A 21 -9.56 -3.02 2.47
CA LYS A 21 -9.22 -3.80 1.29
C LYS A 21 -7.75 -4.22 1.35
N LYS A 22 -7.47 -5.49 1.01
CA LYS A 22 -6.12 -6.06 1.05
C LYS A 22 -5.62 -6.40 -0.35
N TRP A 23 -4.36 -6.07 -0.63
CA TRP A 23 -3.64 -6.49 -1.82
C TRP A 23 -2.36 -7.21 -1.41
N GLU A 24 -2.13 -8.42 -1.91
CA GLU A 24 -0.99 -9.25 -1.50
C GLU A 24 0.25 -9.10 -2.37
N TYR A 25 0.10 -8.57 -3.58
CA TYR A 25 1.18 -8.50 -4.56
C TYR A 25 1.33 -7.07 -5.07
N VAL A 26 1.94 -6.21 -4.26
CA VAL A 26 2.23 -4.83 -4.65
C VAL A 26 3.71 -4.70 -4.97
N HIS A 27 4.02 -4.32 -6.21
CA HIS A 27 5.41 -4.15 -6.68
C HIS A 27 5.95 -2.76 -6.37
N LYS A 28 5.28 -1.71 -6.87
CA LYS A 28 5.68 -0.31 -6.72
C LYS A 28 4.61 0.45 -5.93
N LEU A 29 4.98 0.97 -4.77
CA LEU A 29 4.02 1.63 -3.86
C LEU A 29 3.52 2.95 -4.42
N ASN A 30 4.37 3.73 -5.09
CA ASN A 30 3.97 4.98 -5.75
C ASN A 30 2.89 4.74 -6.83
N GLY A 31 3.11 3.77 -7.72
CA GLY A 31 2.13 3.36 -8.74
C GLY A 31 0.85 2.84 -8.11
N PHE A 32 0.95 2.10 -7.01
CA PHE A 32 -0.22 1.65 -6.25
C PHE A 32 -1.00 2.82 -5.64
N SER A 33 -0.32 3.84 -5.08
CA SER A 33 -0.98 5.04 -4.55
C SER A 33 -1.73 5.85 -5.64
N MET A 34 -1.19 5.88 -6.86
CA MET A 34 -1.87 6.48 -8.01
C MET A 34 -3.10 5.66 -8.43
N PHE A 35 -2.98 4.33 -8.44
CA PHE A 35 -4.11 3.43 -8.67
C PHE A 35 -5.23 3.66 -7.63
N LEU A 36 -4.88 3.74 -6.34
CA LEU A 36 -5.85 4.04 -5.27
C LEU A 36 -6.53 5.38 -5.50
N SER A 37 -5.77 6.42 -5.82
CA SER A 37 -6.34 7.76 -6.07
C SER A 37 -7.28 7.78 -7.27
N LYS A 38 -7.06 6.92 -8.28
CA LYS A 38 -7.93 6.81 -9.47
C LYS A 38 -9.17 5.93 -9.26
N LYS A 39 -9.03 4.79 -8.56
CA LYS A 39 -10.08 3.76 -8.44
C LYS A 39 -10.82 3.77 -7.11
N HIS A 40 -10.18 4.31 -6.08
CA HIS A 40 -10.67 4.35 -4.70
C HIS A 40 -10.42 5.75 -4.12
N PRO A 41 -10.97 6.83 -4.71
CA PRO A 41 -10.63 8.21 -4.33
C PRO A 41 -10.92 8.54 -2.85
N ASN A 42 -11.78 7.76 -2.20
CA ASN A 42 -12.12 7.81 -0.78
C ASN A 42 -11.16 7.04 0.14
N TRP A 43 -9.99 6.61 -0.35
CA TRP A 43 -8.98 5.98 0.50
C TRP A 43 -8.39 6.99 1.48
N LEU A 44 -8.25 6.58 2.74
CA LEU A 44 -7.73 7.42 3.81
C LEU A 44 -6.22 7.22 3.96
N TYR A 45 -5.83 5.96 4.14
CA TYR A 45 -4.44 5.55 4.31
C TYR A 45 -4.26 4.10 3.91
N MET A 46 -3.00 3.73 3.66
CA MET A 46 -2.58 2.38 3.40
C MET A 46 -1.48 1.97 4.36
N ASN A 47 -1.62 0.80 4.98
CA ASN A 47 -0.58 0.14 5.74
C ASN A 47 0.17 -0.82 4.81
N VAL A 48 1.48 -0.67 4.74
CA VAL A 48 2.38 -1.48 3.92
C VAL A 48 3.10 -2.46 4.82
N TYR A 49 3.12 -3.71 4.40
CA TYR A 49 3.76 -4.82 5.09
C TYR A 49 4.72 -5.52 4.14
N ASN A 50 5.76 -6.13 4.69
CA ASN A 50 6.57 -7.08 3.97
C ASN A 50 5.74 -8.34 3.76
N ARG A 51 5.55 -8.73 2.50
CA ARG A 51 4.70 -9.85 2.11
C ARG A 51 5.16 -11.18 2.69
N ARG A 52 6.47 -11.38 2.87
CA ARG A 52 7.05 -12.69 3.22
C ARG A 52 6.90 -13.02 4.69
N ASN A 53 7.11 -12.04 5.56
CA ASN A 53 7.08 -12.24 7.01
C ASN A 53 5.90 -11.50 7.68
N GLY A 54 5.09 -10.76 6.92
CA GLY A 54 3.96 -9.99 7.46
C GLY A 54 4.39 -8.77 8.28
N GLN A 55 5.67 -8.42 8.30
CA GLN A 55 6.19 -7.33 9.11
C GLN A 55 5.61 -6.00 8.63
N PHE A 56 5.03 -5.21 9.54
CA PHE A 56 4.63 -3.84 9.24
C PHE A 56 5.84 -3.00 8.88
N MET A 57 5.76 -2.27 7.77
CA MET A 57 6.84 -1.43 7.27
C MET A 57 6.53 0.04 7.45
N LYS A 58 5.41 0.51 6.89
CA LYS A 58 5.07 1.94 6.90
C LYS A 58 3.58 2.17 6.63
N GLN A 59 3.06 3.29 7.13
CA GLN A 59 1.76 3.81 6.76
C GLN A 59 1.93 5.03 5.85
N PHE A 60 1.10 5.10 4.80
CA PHE A 60 1.00 6.29 3.94
C PHE A 60 -0.43 6.80 3.95
N LYS A 61 -0.60 8.10 4.21
CA LYS A 61 -1.88 8.79 4.09
C LYS A 61 -2.10 9.27 2.66
N ARG A 62 -3.35 9.44 2.26
CA ARG A 62 -3.68 10.09 0.99
C ARG A 62 -3.03 11.48 0.92
N GLY A 63 -2.39 11.78 -0.21
CA GLY A 63 -1.67 13.04 -0.44
C GLY A 63 -0.23 13.08 0.09
N ALA A 64 0.21 12.09 0.88
CA ALA A 64 1.61 11.99 1.27
C ALA A 64 2.49 11.51 0.10
N PHE A 65 3.77 11.88 0.13
CA PHE A 65 4.75 11.31 -0.79
C PHE A 65 4.92 9.80 -0.52
N VAL A 66 4.76 9.00 -1.57
CA VAL A 66 4.93 7.54 -1.53
C VAL A 66 6.09 7.17 -2.46
N PRO A 67 7.20 6.61 -1.95
CA PRO A 67 8.30 6.17 -2.80
C PRO A 67 7.90 4.90 -3.58
N ALA A 68 8.66 4.53 -4.61
CA ALA A 68 8.41 3.27 -5.31
C ALA A 68 8.69 2.05 -4.41
N PHE A 69 9.72 2.14 -3.57
CA PHE A 69 10.19 1.10 -2.66
C PHE A 69 10.51 1.71 -1.29
N ILE A 70 10.41 0.89 -0.24
CA ILE A 70 10.86 1.18 1.13
C ILE A 70 12.16 0.41 1.34
N GLU A 71 13.20 1.09 1.81
CA GLU A 71 14.50 0.52 2.20
C GLU A 71 14.42 -0.29 3.50
#